data_AF-A0A5R1YMB0-F1
#
_entry.id   AF-A0A5R1YMB0-F1
#
_cell.length_a   1.000
_cell.length_b   1.000
_cell.length_c   1.000
_cell.angle_alpha   90.00
_cell.angle_beta   90.00
_cell.angle_gamma   90.00
#
_symmetry.space_group_name_H-M   'P 1'
#
loop_
_entity.id
_entity.type
_entity.pdbx_description
1 polymer ?
#
loop_
_entity_poly.entity_id
_entity_poly.type
_entity_poly.pdbx_seq_one_letter_code
_entity_poly.pdbx_strand_id
1 'polypeptide(L)'
;PDNSVLQLNNASAPTSATGVGVQLGIQAPDAGFFTDSLPINQKIDLFTHTITTNADGSQTVNGGTMNMSTTLKISARYYKTAATVTAGQANATATLNLTYN
;
A
#
# COMPACT_ATOMS: atom_id res chain seq x y z
N PRO A 1 7.59 -1.61 -16.13
CA PRO A 1 7.10 -0.83 -14.97
C PRO A 1 7.26 -1.67 -13.72
N ASP A 2 7.73 -1.06 -12.63
CA ASP A 2 7.75 -1.72 -11.33
C ASP A 2 6.32 -2.19 -10.98
N ASN A 3 6.18 -3.35 -10.32
CA ASN A 3 4.89 -3.93 -9.93
C ASN A 3 4.21 -3.12 -8.79
N SER A 4 4.23 -1.80 -8.87
CA SER A 4 3.70 -0.85 -7.88
C SER A 4 3.11 0.41 -8.53
N VAL A 5 3.09 0.48 -9.86
CA VAL A 5 2.52 1.60 -10.60
C VAL A 5 1.19 1.21 -11.23
N LEU A 6 0.12 1.86 -10.76
CA LEU A 6 -1.21 1.74 -11.33
C LEU A 6 -1.25 2.42 -12.69
N GLN A 7 -1.80 1.71 -13.67
CA GLN A 7 -2.14 2.29 -14.97
C GLN A 7 -3.34 3.24 -14.81
N LEU A 8 -3.43 4.21 -15.70
CA LEU A 8 -4.57 5.13 -15.73
C LEU A 8 -5.82 4.41 -16.22
N ASN A 9 -6.99 4.75 -15.67
CA ASN A 9 -8.27 4.10 -15.95
C ASN A 9 -8.61 4.08 -17.45
N ASN A 10 -8.25 5.14 -18.18
CA ASN A 10 -8.51 5.31 -19.60
C ASN A 10 -7.22 5.58 -20.38
N ALA A 11 -6.12 4.87 -20.10
CA ALA A 11 -4.78 5.16 -20.63
C ALA A 11 -4.71 5.34 -22.17
N SER A 12 -5.62 4.73 -22.93
CA SER A 12 -5.67 4.83 -24.40
C SER A 12 -6.57 5.95 -24.93
N ALA A 13 -7.30 6.67 -24.06
CA ALA A 13 -8.16 7.77 -24.49
C ALA A 13 -7.31 9.00 -24.89
N PRO A 14 -7.73 9.76 -25.92
CA PRO A 14 -6.96 10.92 -26.40
C PRO A 14 -6.88 12.05 -25.37
N THR A 15 -7.75 12.06 -24.37
CA THR A 15 -7.75 13.02 -23.27
C THR A 15 -6.89 12.58 -22.08
N SER A 16 -6.32 11.37 -22.11
CA SER A 16 -5.52 10.83 -21.02
C SER A 16 -4.05 11.21 -21.14
N ALA A 17 -3.41 11.47 -20.01
CA ALA A 17 -1.97 11.68 -19.97
C ALA A 17 -1.23 10.40 -20.37
N THR A 18 -0.04 10.55 -20.95
CA THR A 18 0.86 9.41 -21.23
C THR A 18 2.19 9.60 -20.52
N GLY A 19 2.93 8.51 -20.31
CA GLY A 19 4.21 8.53 -19.61
C GLY A 19 4.12 8.74 -18.10
N VAL A 20 2.91 8.64 -17.53
CA VAL A 20 2.64 8.70 -16.09
C VAL A 20 1.72 7.57 -15.65
N GLY A 21 1.86 7.16 -14.40
CA GLY A 21 0.91 6.32 -13.66
C GLY A 21 0.73 6.85 -12.25
N VAL A 22 0.04 6.10 -11.40
CA VAL A 22 -0.16 6.44 -9.98
C VAL A 22 0.51 5.39 -9.11
N GLN A 23 1.28 5.82 -8.12
CA GLN A 23 1.89 4.95 -7.12
C GLN A 23 1.32 5.28 -5.75
N LEU A 24 1.01 4.23 -4.97
CA LEU A 24 0.48 4.36 -3.63
C LEU A 24 1.55 4.05 -2.58
N GLY A 25 1.54 4.80 -1.49
CA GLY A 25 2.31 4.51 -0.28
C GLY A 25 1.40 4.29 0.92
N ILE A 26 1.89 3.58 1.92
CA ILE A 26 1.21 3.40 3.21
C ILE A 26 2.17 3.60 4.36
N GLN A 27 1.67 4.20 5.43
CA GLN A 27 2.33 4.28 6.72
C GLN A 27 1.39 3.71 7.79
N ALA A 28 1.90 2.74 8.56
CA ALA A 28 1.28 2.21 9.76
C ALA A 28 2.20 2.52 10.95
N PRO A 29 2.07 3.70 11.59
CA PRO A 29 3.00 4.16 12.62
C PRO A 29 3.12 3.18 13.80
N ASP A 30 2.00 2.60 14.22
CA ASP A 30 1.92 1.66 15.34
C ASP A 30 2.68 0.35 15.08
N ALA A 31 2.86 -0.01 13.80
CA ALA A 31 3.64 -1.17 13.37
C ALA A 31 5.09 -0.82 12.99
N GLY A 32 5.46 0.47 12.98
CA GLY A 32 6.72 0.91 12.40
C GLY A 32 6.84 0.62 10.90
N PHE A 33 5.73 0.36 10.21
CA PHE A 33 5.74 0.01 8.79
C PHE A 33 5.54 1.26 7.90
N PHE A 34 6.36 1.38 6.87
CA PHE A 34 6.28 2.45 5.88
C PHE A 34 6.75 1.95 4.52
N THR A 35 5.98 2.24 3.48
CA THR A 35 6.43 2.11 2.09
C THR A 35 5.82 3.21 1.23
N ASP A 36 6.62 3.72 0.31
CA ASP A 36 6.20 4.68 -0.70
C ASP A 36 5.73 4.01 -2.01
N SER A 37 5.86 2.68 -2.07
CA SER A 37 5.62 1.89 -3.27
C SER A 37 4.97 0.57 -2.88
N LEU A 38 3.64 0.59 -2.75
CA LEU A 38 2.84 -0.59 -2.51
C LEU A 38 2.88 -1.54 -3.71
N PRO A 39 3.27 -2.81 -3.53
CA PRO A 39 3.23 -3.77 -4.61
C PRO A 39 1.78 -4.14 -4.97
N ILE A 40 1.47 -4.18 -6.26
CA ILE A 40 0.16 -4.52 -6.79
C ILE A 40 -0.04 -6.04 -6.73
N ASN A 41 -1.22 -6.47 -6.29
CA ASN A 41 -1.63 -7.87 -6.17
C ASN A 41 -0.74 -8.73 -5.28
N GLN A 42 0.01 -8.12 -4.38
CA GLN A 42 0.85 -8.80 -3.40
C GLN A 42 0.33 -8.54 -1.99
N LYS A 43 0.32 -9.58 -1.15
CA LYS A 43 0.05 -9.41 0.27
C LYS A 43 1.25 -8.76 0.95
N ILE A 44 0.97 -7.83 1.86
CA ILE A 44 1.96 -7.27 2.77
C ILE A 44 1.46 -7.44 4.19
N ASP A 45 2.33 -7.89 5.08
CA ASP A 45 2.02 -7.98 6.50
C ASP A 45 2.24 -6.60 7.12
N LEU A 46 1.15 -5.97 7.54
CA LEU A 46 1.18 -4.64 8.16
C LEU A 46 1.49 -4.72 9.65
N PHE A 47 0.94 -5.72 10.33
CA PHE A 47 1.11 -5.96 11.76
C PHE A 47 1.45 -7.43 11.95
N THR A 48 2.53 -7.71 12.67
CA THR A 48 2.91 -9.09 13.01
C THR A 48 2.92 -9.21 14.53
N HIS A 49 2.01 -10.01 15.07
CA HIS A 49 1.96 -10.35 16.48
C HIS A 49 2.09 -11.86 16.61
N THR A 50 2.83 -12.32 17.60
CA THR A 50 2.88 -13.74 17.98
C THR A 50 2.43 -13.88 19.42
N ILE A 51 1.48 -14.78 19.66
CA ILE A 51 1.05 -15.13 21.01
C ILE A 51 1.85 -16.36 21.43
N THR A 52 2.55 -16.26 22.56
CA THR A 52 3.27 -17.36 23.17
C THR A 52 2.56 -17.77 24.46
N THR A 53 2.14 -19.04 24.54
CA THR A 53 1.65 -19.62 25.79
C THR A 53 2.83 -20.13 26.60
N ASN A 54 3.01 -19.57 27.78
CA ASN A 54 4.08 -19.93 28.71
C ASN A 54 3.74 -21.24 29.44
N ALA A 55 4.75 -21.83 30.08
CA ALA A 55 4.60 -23.10 30.80
C ALA A 55 3.58 -23.03 31.97
N ASP A 56 3.33 -21.83 32.50
CA ASP A 56 2.35 -21.56 33.56
C ASP A 56 0.93 -21.30 33.01
N GLY A 57 0.73 -21.39 31.70
CA GLY A 57 -0.53 -21.13 31.03
C GLY A 57 -0.83 -19.66 30.74
N SER A 58 0.03 -18.74 31.16
CA SER A 58 -0.09 -17.32 30.79
C SER A 58 0.24 -17.10 29.30
N GLN A 59 -0.31 -16.03 28.70
CA GLN A 59 -0.01 -15.67 27.31
C GLN A 59 0.79 -14.38 27.25
N THR A 60 1.87 -14.39 26.46
CA THR A 60 2.66 -13.21 26.14
C THR A 60 2.45 -12.86 24.67
N VAL A 61 2.14 -11.58 24.40
CA VAL A 61 2.05 -11.05 23.04
C VAL A 61 3.40 -10.42 22.69
N ASN A 62 4.08 -10.98 21.70
CA ASN A 62 5.29 -10.39 21.12
C ASN A 62 4.94 -9.71 19.78
N GLY A 63 5.59 -8.60 19.44
CA GLY A 63 5.39 -7.90 18.17
C GLY A 63 4.74 -6.51 18.27
N GLY A 64 4.58 -5.97 19.48
CA GLY A 64 4.06 -4.61 19.70
C GLY A 64 2.80 -4.59 20.57
N THR A 65 2.22 -3.40 20.72
CA THR A 65 0.98 -3.21 21.46
C THR A 65 -0.19 -3.68 20.62
N MET A 66 -1.02 -4.57 21.17
CA MET A 66 -2.29 -4.96 20.55
C MET A 66 -3.28 -3.79 20.64
N ASN A 67 -3.20 -2.87 19.67
CA ASN A 67 -4.10 -1.73 19.61
C ASN A 67 -5.46 -2.19 19.07
N MET A 68 -6.54 -1.83 19.78
CA MET A 68 -7.92 -2.07 19.31
C MET A 68 -8.29 -1.23 18.07
N SER A 69 -7.47 -0.22 17.75
CA SER A 69 -7.60 0.63 16.57
C SER A 69 -6.22 1.07 16.12
N THR A 70 -5.98 1.06 14.82
CA THR A 70 -4.75 1.57 14.20
C THR A 70 -5.10 2.53 13.07
N THR A 71 -4.32 3.59 12.94
CA THR A 71 -4.44 4.50 11.80
C THR A 71 -3.51 4.05 10.68
N LEU A 72 -4.07 3.86 9.48
CA LEU A 72 -3.30 3.67 8.25
C LEU A 72 -3.33 4.98 7.46
N LYS A 73 -2.16 5.57 7.23
CA LYS A 73 -2.04 6.75 6.35
C LYS A 73 -1.72 6.26 4.95
N ILE A 74 -2.61 6.55 4.00
CA ILE A 74 -2.42 6.21 2.58
C ILE A 74 -2.02 7.49 1.84
N SER A 75 -0.99 7.40 1.01
CA SER A 75 -0.56 8.47 0.12
C SER A 75 -0.61 8.01 -1.33
N ALA A 76 -0.76 8.96 -2.25
CA ALA A 76 -0.73 8.72 -3.68
C ALA A 76 0.14 9.78 -4.36
N ARG A 77 0.94 9.36 -5.35
CA ARG A 77 1.77 10.25 -6.17
C ARG A 77 1.69 9.86 -7.63
N TYR A 78 1.88 10.82 -8.52
CA TYR A 78 2.16 10.50 -9.92
C TYR A 78 3.56 9.90 -10.04
N TYR A 79 3.69 8.86 -10.86
CA TYR A 79 4.96 8.20 -11.14
C TYR A 79 5.27 8.29 -12.63
N LYS A 80 6.47 8.76 -12.98
CA LYS A 80 6.91 8.87 -14.38
C LYS A 80 7.27 7.49 -14.92
N THR A 81 6.60 7.03 -15.97
CA THR A 81 6.78 5.71 -16.57
C THR A 81 7.51 5.72 -17.91
N ALA A 82 7.65 6.89 -18.54
CA ALA A 82 8.35 7.07 -19.80
C ALA A 82 9.16 8.36 -19.82
N ALA A 83 10.13 8.47 -20.73
CA ALA A 83 10.97 9.68 -20.87
C ALA A 83 10.13 10.94 -21.16
N THR A 84 9.13 10.80 -22.03
CA THR A 84 8.19 11.85 -22.42
C THR A 84 6.87 11.68 -21.69
N VAL A 85 6.37 12.78 -21.11
CA VAL A 85 5.03 12.87 -20.51
C VAL A 85 4.17 13.78 -21.37
N THR A 86 2.98 13.35 -21.74
CA THR A 86 2.01 14.19 -22.45
C THR A 86 0.88 14.61 -21.53
N ALA A 87 0.34 15.80 -21.75
CA ALA A 87 -0.77 16.33 -20.96
C ALA A 87 -2.06 15.52 -21.17
N GLY A 88 -2.89 15.49 -20.12
CA GLY A 88 -4.20 14.83 -20.12
C GLY A 88 -4.65 14.48 -18.71
N GLN A 89 -5.80 13.82 -18.60
CA GLN A 89 -6.32 13.27 -17.35
C GLN A 89 -5.47 12.09 -16.87
N ALA A 90 -5.19 12.04 -15.57
CA ALA A 90 -4.36 11.02 -14.94
C ALA A 90 -5.09 10.32 -13.79
N ASN A 91 -6.32 9.86 -14.07
CA ASN A 91 -7.15 9.18 -13.08
C ASN A 91 -6.78 7.70 -13.00
N ALA A 92 -6.67 7.15 -11.80
CA ALA A 92 -6.47 5.73 -11.54
C ALA A 92 -7.39 5.26 -10.40
N THR A 93 -7.87 4.02 -10.49
CA THR A 93 -8.69 3.37 -9.48
C THR A 93 -8.00 2.09 -9.03
N ALA A 94 -8.00 1.84 -7.72
CA ALA A 94 -7.49 0.60 -7.14
C ALA A 94 -8.35 0.20 -5.93
N THR A 95 -8.29 -1.08 -5.57
CA THR A 95 -8.91 -1.63 -4.37
C THR A 95 -7.82 -2.04 -3.38
N LEU A 96 -7.93 -1.57 -2.14
CA LEU A 96 -7.10 -2.05 -1.03
C LEU A 96 -7.90 -3.07 -0.22
N ASN A 97 -7.45 -4.32 -0.19
CA ASN A 97 -8.05 -5.37 0.61
C ASN A 97 -7.27 -5.50 1.92
N LEU A 98 -7.96 -5.36 3.06
CA LEU A 98 -7.40 -5.58 4.38
C LEU A 98 -7.97 -6.87 4.95
N THR A 99 -7.12 -7.69 5.55
CA THR A 99 -7.51 -8.96 6.17
C THR A 99 -6.83 -9.07 7.52
N TYR A 100 -7.59 -9.49 8.52
CA TYR A 100 -7.07 -9.92 9.82
C TYR A 100 -7.06 -11.45 9.82
N ASN A 101 -5.92 -12.04 10.20
CA ASN A 101 -5.74 -13.49 10.27
C ASN A 101 -5.64 -13.93 11.73
#